data_AF-W1DNN9-F1
#
_entry.id   AF-W1DNN9-F1
#
_cell.length_a   1.000
_cell.length_b   1.000
_cell.length_c   1.000
_cell.angle_alpha   90.00
_cell.angle_beta   90.00
_cell.angle_gamma   90.00
#
_symmetry.space_group_name_H-M   'P 1'
#
loop_
_entity.id
_entity.type
_entity.pdbx_description
1 polymer ?
#
loop_
_entity_poly.entity_id
_entity_poly.type
_entity_poly.pdbx_seq_one_letter_code
_entity_poly.pdbx_strand_id
1 'polypeptide(L)'
;MAASGQDSISAIKTLAARRPEPRPGNEVAVLENRFIDLARQIADQWDRLADSDRQRREFVANISHDLRTPLTSLLGYLETLTLKDEWLTAEERRQYLTIALRQGNKVRHLSQQLFELARLEHGGIKPQRERFRDGGADFRRGAEVLN
;
A
#
# COMPACT_ATOMS: atom_id res chain seq x y z
N MET A 1 -2.72 -8.76 -28.04
CA MET A 1 -1.28 -8.45 -27.88
C MET A 1 -0.64 -8.97 -26.58
N ALA A 2 -1.38 -9.35 -25.53
CA ALA A 2 -0.79 -9.82 -24.26
C ALA A 2 -0.19 -11.24 -24.26
N ALA A 3 -0.59 -12.11 -25.21
CA ALA A 3 -0.19 -13.52 -25.22
C ALA A 3 1.33 -13.74 -25.47
N SER A 4 1.93 -12.96 -26.39
CA SER A 4 3.34 -13.13 -26.78
C SER A 4 4.34 -12.80 -25.66
N GLY A 5 3.96 -11.95 -24.69
CA GLY A 5 4.80 -11.62 -23.54
C GLY A 5 4.81 -12.70 -22.44
N GLN A 6 3.67 -13.37 -22.22
CA GLN A 6 3.57 -14.47 -21.25
C GLN A 6 4.39 -15.69 -21.68
N ASP A 7 4.37 -16.00 -22.98
CA ASP A 7 5.15 -17.12 -23.54
C ASP A 7 6.66 -16.91 -23.37
N SER A 8 7.12 -15.66 -23.58
CA SER A 8 8.54 -15.30 -23.44
C SER A 8 9.04 -15.42 -22.00
N ILE A 9 8.25 -14.97 -21.02
CA ILE A 9 8.60 -15.09 -19.60
C ILE A 9 8.54 -16.55 -19.14
N SER A 10 7.59 -17.34 -19.64
CA SER A 10 7.52 -18.78 -19.37
C SER A 10 8.79 -19.51 -19.83
N ALA A 11 9.30 -19.17 -21.02
CA ALA A 11 10.55 -19.71 -21.53
C ALA A 11 11.76 -19.30 -20.66
N ILE A 12 11.83 -18.04 -20.23
CA ILE A 12 12.90 -17.53 -19.35
C ILE A 12 12.86 -18.25 -18.00
N LYS A 13 11.68 -18.44 -17.39
CA LYS A 13 11.52 -19.18 -16.14
C LYS A 13 11.94 -20.64 -16.28
N THR A 14 11.61 -21.26 -17.41
CA THR A 14 12.04 -22.63 -17.74
C THR A 14 13.56 -22.72 -17.81
N LEU A 15 14.23 -21.75 -18.45
CA LEU A 15 15.70 -21.68 -18.50
C LEU A 15 16.30 -21.40 -17.10
N ALA A 16 15.71 -20.50 -16.32
CA ALA A 16 16.16 -20.15 -14.97
C ALA A 16 16.12 -21.35 -14.00
N ALA A 17 15.15 -22.27 -14.21
CA ALA A 17 15.01 -23.50 -13.44
C ALA A 17 16.05 -24.57 -13.80
N ARG A 18 16.79 -24.43 -14.92
CA ARG A 18 17.86 -25.36 -15.28
C ARG A 18 19.00 -25.28 -14.27
N ARG A 19 19.62 -26.43 -14.01
CA ARG A 19 20.77 -26.53 -13.11
C ARG A 19 22.04 -26.22 -13.92
N PRO A 20 22.85 -25.22 -13.52
CA PRO A 20 24.11 -24.95 -14.18
C PRO A 20 25.09 -26.11 -13.95
N GLU A 21 25.95 -26.35 -14.92
CA GLU A 21 27.01 -27.35 -14.80
C GLU A 21 28.07 -26.86 -13.80
N PRO A 22 28.37 -27.60 -12.72
CA PRO A 22 29.28 -27.12 -11.68
C PRO A 22 30.74 -27.03 -12.14
N ARG A 23 31.11 -27.77 -13.18
CA ARG A 23 32.44 -27.74 -13.82
C ARG A 23 32.26 -27.77 -15.34
N PRO A 24 32.06 -26.61 -15.99
CA PRO A 24 31.85 -26.55 -17.42
C PRO A 24 33.12 -27.01 -18.14
N GLY A 25 33.00 -28.01 -19.01
CA GLY A 25 34.12 -28.64 -19.71
C GLY A 25 34.61 -27.89 -20.96
N ASN A 26 33.87 -26.86 -21.40
CA ASN A 26 34.19 -26.04 -22.58
C ASN A 26 33.52 -24.65 -22.49
N GLU A 27 33.84 -23.78 -23.44
CA GLU A 27 33.32 -22.41 -23.54
C GLU A 27 31.79 -22.37 -23.72
N VAL A 28 31.22 -23.37 -24.40
CA VAL A 28 29.76 -23.48 -24.60
C VAL A 28 29.05 -23.70 -23.27
N ALA A 29 29.57 -24.58 -22.42
CA ALA A 29 29.04 -24.85 -21.08
C ALA A 29 29.20 -23.64 -20.15
N VAL A 30 30.31 -22.89 -20.27
CA VAL A 30 30.49 -21.62 -19.55
C VAL A 30 29.42 -20.61 -19.97
N LEU A 31 29.18 -20.45 -21.27
CA LEU A 31 28.17 -19.54 -21.80
C LEU A 31 26.75 -19.94 -21.38
N GLU A 32 26.43 -21.23 -21.42
CA GLU A 32 25.15 -21.76 -20.97
C GLU A 32 24.88 -21.44 -19.49
N ASN A 33 25.86 -21.63 -18.62
CA ASN A 33 25.76 -21.24 -17.21
C ASN A 33 25.48 -19.74 -17.04
N ARG A 34 26.14 -18.87 -17.81
CA ARG A 34 25.88 -17.41 -17.78
C ARG A 34 24.47 -17.07 -18.23
N PHE A 35 23.95 -17.74 -19.26
CA PHE A 35 22.57 -17.56 -19.70
C PHE A 35 21.56 -18.00 -18.64
N ILE A 36 21.84 -19.10 -17.91
CA ILE A 36 21.01 -19.54 -16.78
C ILE A 36 21.01 -18.48 -15.67
N ASP A 37 22.17 -17.91 -15.32
CA ASP A 37 22.26 -16.86 -14.30
C ASP A 37 21.48 -15.60 -14.69
N LEU A 38 21.60 -15.15 -15.95
CA LEU A 38 20.84 -14.02 -16.47
C LEU A 38 19.33 -14.32 -16.48
N ALA A 39 18.93 -15.52 -16.89
CA ALA A 39 17.53 -15.94 -16.88
C ALA A 39 16.94 -15.91 -15.47
N ARG A 40 17.70 -16.34 -14.45
CA ARG A 40 17.29 -16.22 -13.03
C ARG A 40 17.12 -14.77 -12.61
N GLN A 41 18.09 -13.91 -12.93
CA GLN A 41 17.99 -12.50 -12.59
C GLN A 41 16.76 -11.84 -13.22
N ILE A 42 16.47 -12.13 -14.49
CA ILE A 42 15.30 -11.62 -15.20
C ILE A 42 14.00 -12.16 -14.57
N ALA A 43 13.96 -13.46 -14.26
CA ALA A 43 12.79 -14.07 -13.61
C ALA A 43 12.51 -13.45 -12.24
N ASP A 44 13.53 -13.24 -11.42
CA ASP A 44 13.40 -12.59 -10.11
C ASP A 44 12.94 -11.15 -10.23
N GLN A 45 13.49 -10.39 -11.18
CA GLN A 45 13.06 -9.01 -11.46
C GLN A 45 11.61 -8.96 -11.92
N TRP A 46 11.22 -9.90 -12.78
CA TRP A 46 9.84 -10.02 -13.25
C TRP A 46 8.88 -10.31 -12.10
N ASP A 47 9.23 -11.24 -11.21
CA ASP A 47 8.39 -11.59 -10.07
C ASP A 47 8.26 -10.41 -9.10
N ARG A 48 9.32 -9.66 -8.85
CA ARG A 48 9.25 -8.42 -8.06
C ARG A 48 8.36 -7.36 -8.71
N LEU A 49 8.44 -7.21 -10.03
CA LEU A 49 7.61 -6.26 -10.76
C LEU A 49 6.13 -6.67 -10.71
N ALA A 50 5.84 -7.94 -10.93
CA ALA A 50 4.48 -8.49 -10.86
C ALA A 50 3.91 -8.37 -9.44
N ASP A 51 4.74 -8.58 -8.42
CA ASP A 51 4.35 -8.40 -7.02
C ASP A 51 4.02 -6.93 -6.70
N SER A 52 4.88 -6.01 -7.13
CA SER A 52 4.66 -4.56 -6.97
C SER A 52 3.39 -4.09 -7.71
N ASP A 53 3.17 -4.57 -8.94
CA ASP A 53 1.96 -4.24 -9.70
C ASP A 53 0.70 -4.81 -9.02
N ARG A 54 0.77 -6.03 -8.47
CA ARG A 54 -0.33 -6.62 -7.70
C ARG A 54 -0.64 -5.78 -6.46
N GLN A 55 0.37 -5.44 -5.66
CA GLN A 55 0.23 -4.59 -4.47
C GLN A 55 -0.38 -3.23 -4.82
N ARG A 56 0.07 -2.61 -5.93
CA ARG A 56 -0.48 -1.34 -6.41
C ARG A 56 -1.97 -1.47 -6.76
N ARG A 57 -2.38 -2.54 -7.45
CA ARG A 57 -3.79 -2.78 -7.80
C ARG A 57 -4.66 -3.02 -6.57
N GLU A 58 -4.18 -3.83 -5.62
CA GLU A 58 -4.87 -4.09 -4.35
C GLU A 58 -5.05 -2.80 -3.54
N PHE A 59 -4.00 -1.98 -3.46
CA PHE A 59 -4.05 -0.67 -2.80
C PHE A 59 -5.11 0.25 -3.42
N VAL A 60 -5.11 0.39 -4.76
CA VAL A 60 -6.11 1.20 -5.47
C VAL A 60 -7.53 0.66 -5.26
N ALA A 61 -7.71 -0.66 -5.27
CA ALA A 61 -9.02 -1.29 -5.03
C ALA A 61 -9.52 -1.01 -3.61
N ASN A 62 -8.66 -1.14 -2.60
CA ASN A 62 -8.98 -0.90 -1.21
C ASN A 62 -9.40 0.55 -0.96
N ILE A 63 -8.63 1.52 -1.48
CA ILE A 63 -8.99 2.94 -1.38
C ILE A 63 -10.32 3.22 -2.08
N SER A 64 -10.52 2.66 -3.27
CA SER A 64 -11.77 2.85 -4.01
C SER A 64 -12.98 2.34 -3.23
N HIS A 65 -12.83 1.21 -2.55
CA HIS A 65 -13.86 0.66 -1.67
C HIS A 65 -14.11 1.58 -0.47
N ASP A 66 -13.06 1.99 0.23
CA ASP A 66 -13.14 2.80 1.45
C ASP A 66 -13.71 4.20 1.19
N LEU A 67 -13.51 4.75 0.00
CA LEU A 67 -14.14 6.00 -0.45
C LEU A 67 -15.60 5.80 -0.86
N ARG A 68 -15.93 4.67 -1.50
CA ARG A 68 -17.29 4.39 -1.97
C ARG A 68 -18.29 4.40 -0.83
N THR A 69 -18.00 3.73 0.29
CA THR A 69 -18.92 3.64 1.44
C THR A 69 -19.39 5.01 1.97
N PRO A 70 -18.50 5.93 2.40
CA PRO A 70 -18.93 7.23 2.90
C PRO A 70 -19.54 8.11 1.80
N LEU A 71 -19.09 8.01 0.54
CA LEU A 71 -19.70 8.75 -0.57
C LEU A 71 -21.14 8.30 -0.85
N THR A 72 -21.40 7.00 -0.87
CA THR A 72 -22.75 6.47 -1.05
C THR A 72 -23.67 6.91 0.09
N SER A 73 -23.21 6.83 1.34
CA SER A 73 -23.99 7.35 2.46
C SER A 73 -24.23 8.86 2.37
N LEU A 74 -23.20 9.65 2.05
CA LEU A 74 -23.28 11.10 1.89
C LEU A 74 -24.35 11.47 0.86
N LEU A 75 -24.27 10.89 -0.34
CA LEU A 75 -25.23 11.13 -1.41
C LEU A 75 -26.63 10.72 -0.99
N GLY A 76 -26.83 9.55 -0.39
CA GLY A 76 -28.15 9.09 0.04
C GLY A 76 -28.84 10.02 1.06
N TYR A 77 -28.08 10.59 2.00
CA TYR A 77 -28.65 11.58 2.94
C TYR A 77 -28.98 12.91 2.25
N LEU A 78 -28.12 13.38 1.34
CA LEU A 78 -28.39 14.62 0.58
C LEU A 78 -29.57 14.45 -0.38
N GLU A 79 -29.69 13.30 -1.04
CA GLU A 79 -30.84 12.93 -1.87
C GLU A 79 -32.12 12.88 -1.03
N THR A 80 -32.07 12.28 0.16
CA THR A 80 -33.24 12.25 1.07
C THR A 80 -33.65 13.64 1.50
N LEU A 81 -32.69 14.51 1.85
CA LEU A 81 -32.95 15.91 2.19
C LEU A 81 -33.57 16.67 1.03
N THR A 82 -33.11 16.42 -0.21
CA THR A 82 -33.61 17.11 -1.40
C THR A 82 -35.00 16.62 -1.80
N LEU A 83 -35.22 15.30 -1.78
CA LEU A 83 -36.45 14.68 -2.26
C LEU A 83 -37.57 14.72 -1.23
N LYS A 84 -37.24 14.70 0.07
CA LYS A 84 -38.23 14.61 1.15
C LYS A 84 -38.32 15.85 2.02
N ASP A 85 -37.77 16.98 1.59
CA ASP A 85 -37.66 18.19 2.41
C ASP A 85 -38.97 18.54 3.14
N GLU A 86 -40.08 18.61 2.39
CA GLU A 86 -41.40 18.99 2.90
C GLU A 86 -41.96 18.04 3.97
N TRP A 87 -41.50 16.79 4.02
CA TRP A 87 -41.95 15.78 4.99
C TRP A 87 -40.99 15.60 6.17
N LEU A 88 -39.85 16.29 6.19
CA LEU A 88 -38.86 16.20 7.25
C LEU A 88 -39.05 17.31 8.28
N THR A 89 -39.08 16.91 9.55
CA THR A 89 -39.00 17.85 10.67
C THR A 89 -37.66 18.57 10.69
N ALA A 90 -37.61 19.73 11.35
CA ALA A 90 -36.36 20.48 11.52
C ALA A 90 -35.26 19.66 12.21
N GLU A 91 -35.62 18.73 13.11
CA GLU A 91 -34.69 17.86 13.80
C GLU A 91 -34.13 16.77 12.87
N GLU A 92 -34.98 16.11 12.09
CA GLU A 92 -34.52 15.11 11.10
C GLU A 92 -33.62 15.72 10.04
N ARG A 93 -33.96 16.94 9.55
CA ARG A 93 -33.11 17.68 8.62
C ARG A 93 -31.72 17.91 9.20
N ARG A 94 -31.65 18.37 10.45
CA ARG A 94 -30.40 18.61 11.17
C ARG A 94 -29.61 17.31 11.37
N GLN A 95 -30.28 16.22 11.71
CA GLN A 95 -29.67 14.91 11.87
C GLN A 95 -29.05 14.42 10.55
N TYR A 96 -29.79 14.47 9.44
CA TYR A 96 -29.28 14.04 8.13
C TYR A 96 -28.13 14.90 7.64
N LEU A 97 -28.20 16.23 7.80
CA LEU A 97 -27.10 17.14 7.49
C LEU A 97 -25.86 16.83 8.33
N THR A 98 -26.04 16.51 9.61
CA THR A 98 -24.94 16.12 10.51
C THR A 98 -24.28 14.83 10.04
N ILE A 99 -25.08 13.83 9.64
CA ILE A 99 -24.54 12.57 9.13
C ILE A 99 -23.80 12.79 7.80
N ALA A 100 -24.39 13.55 6.86
CA ALA A 100 -23.76 13.93 5.61
C ALA A 100 -22.40 14.62 5.87
N LEU A 101 -22.37 15.64 6.73
CA LEU A 101 -21.13 16.34 7.07
C LEU A 101 -20.07 15.39 7.65
N ARG A 102 -20.45 14.44 8.51
CA ARG A 102 -19.55 13.43 9.05
C ARG A 102 -18.96 12.54 7.95
N GLN A 103 -19.76 12.11 6.98
CA GLN A 103 -19.26 11.32 5.85
C GLN A 103 -18.34 12.12 4.93
N GLY A 104 -18.67 13.38 4.65
CA GLY A 104 -17.79 14.28 3.91
C GLY A 104 -16.43 14.48 4.60
N ASN A 105 -16.44 14.64 5.93
CA ASN A 105 -15.22 14.71 6.73
C ASN A 105 -14.40 13.40 6.67
N LYS A 106 -15.07 12.22 6.64
CA LYS A 106 -14.41 10.93 6.48
C LYS A 106 -13.71 10.80 5.12
N VAL A 107 -14.39 11.19 4.03
CA VAL A 107 -13.79 11.25 2.69
C VAL A 107 -12.58 12.17 2.66
N ARG A 108 -12.68 13.37 3.27
CA ARG A 108 -11.56 14.31 3.37
C ARG A 108 -10.37 13.69 4.09
N HIS A 109 -10.59 12.98 5.20
CA HIS A 109 -9.51 12.32 5.94
C HIS A 109 -8.82 11.22 5.11
N LEU A 110 -9.59 10.36 4.45
CA LEU A 110 -9.04 9.32 3.57
C LEU A 110 -8.21 9.93 2.42
N SER A 111 -8.69 11.02 1.82
CA SER A 111 -7.93 11.73 0.79
C SER A 111 -6.63 12.32 1.33
N GLN A 112 -6.63 12.88 2.53
CA GLN A 112 -5.43 13.42 3.17
C GLN A 112 -4.40 12.32 3.43
N GLN A 113 -4.83 11.18 3.95
CA GLN A 113 -3.96 10.01 4.16
C GLN A 113 -3.33 9.52 2.85
N LEU A 114 -4.08 9.54 1.74
CA LEU A 114 -3.56 9.19 0.43
C LEU A 114 -2.49 10.18 -0.05
N PHE A 115 -2.70 11.48 0.12
CA PHE A 115 -1.70 12.49 -0.22
C PHE A 115 -0.43 12.37 0.63
N GLU A 116 -0.56 12.09 1.92
CA GLU A 116 0.57 11.86 2.83
C GLU A 116 1.38 10.63 2.41
N LEU A 117 0.71 9.53 2.10
CA LEU A 117 1.36 8.33 1.61
C LEU A 117 2.10 8.55 0.27
N ALA A 118 1.45 9.22 -0.69
CA ALA A 118 2.08 9.56 -1.96
C ALA A 118 3.34 10.42 -1.75
N ARG A 119 3.31 11.34 -0.79
CA ARG A 119 4.45 12.19 -0.44
C ARG A 119 5.58 11.43 0.26
N LEU A 120 5.25 10.41 1.04
CA LEU A 120 6.24 9.50 1.65
C LEU A 120 6.98 8.68 0.58
N GLU A 121 6.25 8.12 -0.39
CA GLU A 121 6.84 7.29 -1.46
C GLU A 121 7.81 8.07 -2.36
N HIS A 122 7.56 9.36 -2.59
CA HIS A 122 8.42 10.21 -3.43
C HIS A 122 9.56 10.89 -2.66
N GLY A 123 9.85 10.47 -1.42
CA GLY A 123 10.95 11.01 -0.60
C GLY A 123 10.74 12.43 -0.09
N GLY A 124 9.50 12.94 -0.11
CA GLY A 124 9.14 14.31 0.25
C GLY A 124 9.02 14.59 1.74
N ILE A 125 9.28 13.61 2.60
CA ILE A 125 9.23 13.76 4.06
C ILE A 125 10.58 13.35 4.63
N LYS A 126 11.41 14.35 4.97
CA LYS A 126 12.61 14.13 5.79
C LYS A 126 12.14 14.04 7.25
N PRO A 127 12.27 12.89 7.94
CA PRO A 127 11.87 12.79 9.33
C PRO A 127 12.77 13.72 10.16
N GLN A 128 12.16 14.71 10.82
CA GLN A 128 12.86 15.52 11.81
C GLN A 128 12.97 14.67 13.07
N ARG A 129 14.15 14.07 13.27
CA ARG A 129 14.45 13.30 14.48
C ARG A 129 14.69 14.28 15.62
N GLU A 130 13.64 14.55 16.38
CA GLU A 130 13.79 15.21 17.67
C GLU A 130 14.19 14.17 18.73
N ARG A 131 15.13 14.55 19.61
CA ARG A 131 15.51 13.72 20.74
C ARG A 131 14.33 13.68 21.70
N PHE A 132 13.54 12.61 21.62
CA PHE A 132 12.59 12.26 22.68
C PHE A 132 13.39 12.14 23.97
N ARG A 133 13.29 13.17 24.81
CA ARG A 133 13.79 13.11 26.18
C ARG A 133 12.83 12.19 26.90
N ASP A 134 13.15 10.91 26.90
CA ASP A 134 12.53 9.98 27.84
C ASP A 134 12.73 10.62 29.22
N GLY A 135 11.63 10.96 29.87
CA GLY A 135 11.66 11.60 31.18
C GLY A 135 12.36 10.63 32.10
N GLY A 136 13.63 10.90 32.40
CA GLY A 136 14.42 10.15 33.37
C GLY A 136 13.77 10.28 34.74
N ALA A 137 12.75 9.46 34.97
CA ALA A 137 12.29 9.11 36.29
C ALA A 137 13.39 8.22 36.88
N ASP A 138 14.18 8.88 37.71
CA ASP A 138 15.19 8.36 38.62
C ASP A 138 14.73 7.08 39.32
N PHE A 139 15.04 5.93 38.71
CA PHE A 139 14.75 4.61 39.27
C PHE A 139 16.08 3.91 39.54
N ARG A 140 16.81 4.37 40.58
CA ARG A 140 17.71 3.58 41.45
C ARG A 140 18.68 4.48 42.25
N ARG A 141 18.29 4.86 43.48
CA ARG A 141 19.16 4.75 44.68
C ARG A 141 18.39 5.15 45.95
N GLY A 142 18.21 4.19 46.84
CA GLY A 142 17.57 4.43 48.14
C GLY A 142 17.15 3.15 48.87
N ALA A 143 17.85 2.04 48.62
CA ALA A 143 17.91 0.93 49.55
C ALA A 143 19.34 0.92 50.11
N GLU A 144 19.47 0.70 51.42
CA GLU A 144 20.69 0.64 52.23
C GLU A 144 21.21 1.98 52.77
N VAL A 145 20.70 2.41 53.94
CA VAL A 145 21.45 2.45 55.21
C VAL A 145 20.44 2.42 56.38
N LEU A 146 20.16 1.22 56.90
CA LEU A 146 19.68 0.99 58.28
C LEU A 146 20.28 -0.35 58.74
N ASN A 147 21.58 -0.31 59.06
CA ASN A 147 22.27 -0.94 60.19
C ASN A 147 23.77 -0.87 59.98
#